data_AF-A0A349SW10-F1
#
_entry.id   AF-A0A349SW10-F1
#
_cell.length_a   1.000
_cell.length_b   1.000
_cell.length_c   1.000
_cell.angle_alpha   90.00
_cell.angle_beta   90.00
_cell.angle_gamma   90.00
#
_symmetry.space_group_name_H-M   'P 1'
#
loop_
_entity.id
_entity.type
_entity.pdbx_description
1 polymer ?
#
loop_
_entity_poly.entity_id
_entity_poly.type
_entity_poly.pdbx_seq_one_letter_code
_entity_poly.pdbx_strand_id
1 'polypeptide(L)'
;MKHRVIKTALALSIATASAATLADSRAHKPFWPQKKDMYFERVATFPVYENLNPAAGDEAEDTTAAEISAASQDGNVVYYSDSPKQRIGLIDISDVSKPTPAGFIALDGEPTSVAVNGNYLLVAVNTSSSFTTPAGK
;
A
#
# COMPACT_ATOMS: atom_id res chain seq x y z
N MET A 1 62.96 22.90 -9.60
CA MET A 1 63.41 21.83 -8.69
C MET A 1 62.22 20.87 -8.50
N LYS A 2 62.30 19.65 -9.03
CA LYS A 2 62.70 18.43 -8.29
C LYS A 2 61.59 18.00 -7.31
N HIS A 3 61.02 16.80 -7.28
CA HIS A 3 61.23 15.54 -7.98
C HIS A 3 59.97 14.68 -7.85
N ARG A 4 59.68 13.90 -8.89
CA ARG A 4 58.93 12.64 -8.87
C ARG A 4 59.47 11.69 -7.78
N VAL A 5 58.60 10.98 -7.07
CA VAL A 5 58.87 9.59 -6.65
C VAL A 5 57.62 8.75 -6.92
N ILE A 6 57.84 7.71 -7.72
CA ILE A 6 56.93 6.61 -8.05
C ILE A 6 57.48 5.37 -7.32
N LYS A 7 56.60 4.39 -7.11
CA LYS A 7 56.83 2.94 -6.88
C LYS A 7 56.67 2.57 -5.39
N THR A 8 55.89 1.55 -5.01
CA THR A 8 55.87 0.20 -5.59
C THR A 8 54.53 -0.52 -5.36
N ALA A 9 54.23 -1.43 -6.28
CA ALA A 9 53.05 -2.28 -6.34
C ALA A 9 53.05 -3.42 -5.30
N LEU A 10 51.85 -3.93 -4.99
CA LEU A 10 51.66 -5.36 -4.82
C LEU A 10 50.32 -5.75 -5.43
N ALA A 11 50.38 -6.52 -6.51
CA ALA A 11 49.24 -7.20 -7.09
C ALA A 11 49.01 -8.51 -6.32
N LEU A 12 47.76 -8.75 -5.91
CA LEU A 12 47.28 -10.12 -5.69
C LEU A 12 45.94 -10.25 -6.40
N SER A 13 45.99 -10.89 -7.56
CA SER A 13 44.84 -11.28 -8.36
C SER A 13 44.18 -12.51 -7.74
N ILE A 14 42.91 -12.38 -7.37
CA ILE A 14 41.99 -13.52 -7.29
C ILE A 14 40.89 -13.22 -8.29
N ALA A 15 40.90 -13.98 -9.38
CA ALA A 15 39.79 -14.04 -10.31
C ALA A 15 38.66 -14.85 -9.66
N THR A 16 37.54 -14.19 -9.37
CA THR A 16 36.25 -14.84 -9.19
C THR A 16 35.29 -14.33 -10.25
N ALA A 17 34.77 -15.28 -11.01
CA ALA A 17 33.85 -15.05 -12.10
C ALA A 17 32.44 -14.71 -11.58
N SER A 18 31.80 -13.78 -12.31
CA SER A 18 30.37 -13.74 -12.61
C SER A 18 29.36 -13.54 -11.47
N ALA A 19 28.87 -12.31 -11.35
CA ALA A 19 27.48 -11.98 -11.67
C ALA A 19 27.36 -10.46 -11.81
N ALA A 20 27.19 -9.96 -13.03
CA ALA A 20 26.74 -8.59 -13.23
C ALA A 20 25.29 -8.53 -12.73
N THR A 21 25.08 -8.03 -11.52
CA THR A 21 23.78 -7.48 -11.15
C THR A 21 23.60 -6.21 -11.97
N LEU A 22 22.94 -6.35 -13.13
CA LEU A 22 22.33 -5.22 -13.79
C LEU A 22 21.37 -4.61 -12.77
N ALA A 23 21.76 -3.47 -12.20
CA ALA A 23 20.83 -2.60 -11.51
C ALA A 23 19.83 -2.14 -12.58
N ASP A 24 18.74 -2.90 -12.72
CA ASP A 24 17.60 -2.56 -13.57
C ASP A 24 16.90 -1.35 -12.92
N SER A 25 17.47 -0.18 -13.18
CA SER A 25 16.84 1.10 -12.88
C SER A 25 15.72 1.32 -13.90
N ARG A 26 14.68 0.48 -13.84
CA ARG A 26 13.39 0.81 -14.45
C ARG A 26 12.80 1.95 -13.66
N ALA A 27 13.17 3.16 -14.03
CA ALA A 27 12.28 4.29 -13.85
C ALA A 27 10.91 3.83 -14.39
N HIS A 28 9.95 3.64 -13.48
CA HIS A 28 8.57 3.36 -13.84
C HIS A 28 8.10 4.57 -14.64
N LYS A 29 8.19 4.48 -15.97
CA LYS A 29 7.51 5.41 -16.84
C LYS A 29 6.05 4.97 -16.77
N PRO A 30 5.14 5.75 -16.17
CA PRO A 30 3.72 5.44 -16.30
C PRO A 30 3.42 5.41 -17.80
N PHE A 31 3.05 4.22 -18.29
CA PHE A 31 2.49 4.08 -19.61
C PHE A 31 1.07 4.67 -19.50
N TRP A 32 0.95 5.96 -19.82
CA TRP A 32 -0.36 6.55 -20.05
C TRP A 32 -0.82 6.07 -21.44
N PRO A 33 -1.83 5.19 -21.54
CA PRO A 33 -2.33 4.78 -22.84
C PRO A 33 -2.78 6.02 -23.63
N GLN A 34 -2.46 6.03 -24.93
CA GLN A 34 -3.00 6.98 -25.91
C GLN A 34 -4.51 7.17 -25.69
N LYS A 35 -4.99 8.43 -25.72
CA LYS A 35 -6.37 8.87 -25.45
C LYS A 35 -7.42 7.88 -25.98
N LYS A 36 -7.75 6.88 -25.15
CA LYS A 36 -9.08 6.30 -25.05
C LYS A 36 -9.93 7.42 -24.46
N ASP A 37 -11.15 7.62 -24.95
CA ASP A 37 -12.04 8.68 -24.45
C ASP A 37 -12.00 8.67 -22.91
N MET A 38 -11.52 9.77 -22.32
CA MET A 38 -11.27 9.85 -20.89
C MET A 38 -12.58 10.12 -20.16
N TYR A 39 -13.41 9.10 -20.09
CA TYR A 39 -14.59 9.08 -19.24
C TYR A 39 -14.37 8.09 -18.09
N PHE A 40 -15.09 8.32 -17.00
CA PHE A 40 -15.14 7.39 -15.89
C PHE A 40 -15.88 6.12 -16.32
N GLU A 41 -15.26 4.96 -16.12
CA GLU A 41 -15.88 3.65 -16.32
C GLU A 41 -15.95 2.90 -15.00
N ARG A 42 -17.15 2.43 -14.62
CA ARG A 42 -17.31 1.49 -13.52
C ARG A 42 -17.05 0.08 -14.04
N VAL A 43 -15.95 -0.53 -13.61
CA VAL A 43 -15.54 -1.87 -14.07
C VAL A 43 -15.96 -3.00 -13.12
N ALA A 44 -16.13 -2.71 -11.83
CA ALA A 44 -16.54 -3.69 -10.83
C ALA A 44 -17.19 -3.01 -9.61
N THR A 45 -17.78 -3.81 -8.73
CA THR A 45 -18.25 -3.40 -7.39
C THR A 45 -17.93 -4.54 -6.43
N PHE A 46 -17.33 -4.20 -5.29
CA PHE A 46 -17.04 -5.15 -4.22
C PHE A 46 -17.97 -4.88 -3.02
N PRO A 47 -18.83 -5.83 -2.62
CA PRO A 47 -19.66 -5.68 -1.42
C PRO A 47 -18.81 -5.85 -0.15
N VAL A 48 -18.70 -4.81 0.67
CA VAL A 48 -17.75 -4.78 1.80
C VAL A 48 -17.99 -5.84 2.88
N TYR A 49 -19.22 -6.36 3.00
CA TYR A 49 -19.54 -7.48 3.89
C TYR A 49 -18.82 -8.78 3.48
N GLU A 50 -18.39 -8.91 2.22
CA GLU A 50 -17.58 -10.06 1.78
C GLU A 50 -16.19 -10.08 2.41
N ASN A 51 -15.77 -8.98 3.05
CA ASN A 51 -14.52 -8.90 3.79
C ASN A 51 -14.67 -9.27 5.28
N LEU A 52 -15.88 -9.62 5.73
CA LEU A 52 -16.10 -10.23 7.05
C LEU A 52 -15.45 -11.61 7.07
N ASN A 53 -14.67 -11.88 8.13
CA ASN A 53 -13.92 -13.12 8.27
C ASN A 53 -14.29 -13.87 9.56
N PRO A 54 -15.08 -14.96 9.48
CA PRO A 54 -15.41 -15.79 10.64
C PRO A 54 -14.20 -16.38 11.36
N ALA A 55 -13.11 -16.65 10.64
CA ALA A 55 -11.88 -17.13 11.27
C ALA A 55 -11.18 -16.05 12.11
N ALA A 56 -11.56 -14.79 11.94
CA ALA A 56 -11.10 -13.65 12.74
C ALA A 56 -12.19 -13.14 13.73
N GLY A 57 -13.29 -13.88 13.88
CA GLY A 57 -14.36 -13.57 14.84
C GLY A 57 -15.44 -12.62 14.34
N ASP A 58 -15.53 -12.38 13.02
CA ASP A 58 -16.67 -11.66 12.45
C ASP A 58 -17.86 -12.60 12.23
N GLU A 59 -19.07 -12.11 12.48
CA GLU A 59 -20.32 -12.80 12.14
C GLU A 59 -20.93 -12.23 10.86
N ALA A 60 -21.80 -13.00 10.19
CA ALA A 60 -22.39 -12.59 8.91
C ALA A 60 -23.29 -11.34 9.03
N GLU A 61 -23.87 -11.12 10.21
CA GLU A 61 -24.75 -9.99 10.53
C GLU A 61 -24.00 -8.77 11.08
N ASP A 62 -22.68 -8.85 11.21
CA ASP A 62 -21.89 -7.74 11.72
C ASP A 62 -22.01 -6.50 10.84
N THR A 63 -22.15 -5.35 11.48
CA THR A 63 -22.10 -4.07 10.78
C THR A 63 -20.67 -3.78 10.35
N THR A 64 -20.49 -3.50 9.06
CA THR A 64 -19.23 -3.04 8.46
C THR A 64 -19.55 -1.95 7.45
N ALA A 65 -18.64 -1.01 7.28
CA ALA A 65 -18.79 0.07 6.30
C ALA A 65 -17.46 0.35 5.61
N ALA A 66 -17.52 0.79 4.35
CA ALA A 66 -16.40 1.50 3.73
C ALA A 66 -16.76 2.98 3.60
N GLU A 67 -15.90 3.85 4.13
CA GLU A 67 -16.14 5.29 4.13
C GLU A 67 -15.07 6.04 3.32
N ILE A 68 -13.86 6.18 3.87
CA ILE A 68 -12.74 6.84 3.19
C ILE A 68 -11.82 5.77 2.64
N SER A 69 -11.39 5.90 1.38
CA SER A 69 -10.56 4.92 0.71
C SER A 69 -9.33 5.54 0.04
N ALA A 70 -8.29 4.71 -0.10
CA ALA A 70 -7.07 5.04 -0.82
C ALA A 70 -6.55 3.80 -1.55
N ALA A 71 -6.05 3.97 -2.77
CA ALA A 71 -5.37 2.89 -3.49
C ALA A 71 -3.91 2.80 -3.06
N SER A 72 -3.36 1.59 -3.02
CA SER A 72 -1.93 1.34 -2.85
C SER A 72 -1.13 1.99 -3.99
N GLN A 73 0.15 2.25 -3.72
CA GLN A 73 1.04 2.92 -4.68
C GLN A 73 1.22 2.12 -5.98
N ASP A 74 1.13 0.80 -5.91
CA ASP A 74 1.19 -0.11 -7.07
C ASP A 74 -0.19 -0.34 -7.73
N GLY A 75 -1.27 0.18 -7.15
CA GLY A 75 -2.63 0.09 -7.69
C GLY A 75 -3.30 -1.27 -7.53
N ASN A 76 -2.71 -2.19 -6.76
CA ASN A 76 -3.22 -3.56 -6.60
C ASN A 76 -4.13 -3.75 -5.39
N VAL A 77 -4.17 -2.80 -4.45
CA VAL A 77 -5.01 -2.88 -3.25
C VAL A 77 -5.77 -1.58 -3.06
N VAL A 78 -7.04 -1.68 -2.67
CA VAL A 78 -7.80 -0.56 -2.10
C VAL A 78 -7.91 -0.76 -0.59
N TYR A 79 -7.45 0.25 0.15
CA TYR A 79 -7.67 0.38 1.59
C TYR A 79 -8.93 1.20 1.84
N TYR A 80 -9.71 0.84 2.86
CA TYR A 80 -10.84 1.64 3.31
C TYR A 80 -10.99 1.65 4.83
N SER A 81 -11.48 2.75 5.40
CA SER A 81 -11.86 2.81 6.82
C SER A 81 -13.16 2.04 7.06
N ASP A 82 -13.16 1.20 8.10
CA ASP A 82 -14.32 0.49 8.64
C ASP A 82 -14.51 0.88 10.10
N SER A 83 -15.18 2.01 10.29
CA SER A 83 -15.46 2.62 11.61
C SER A 83 -16.28 1.71 12.54
N PRO A 84 -17.36 1.05 12.08
CA PRO A 84 -18.12 0.10 12.92
C PRO A 84 -17.27 -1.01 13.54
N LYS A 85 -16.24 -1.47 12.81
CA LYS A 85 -15.35 -2.55 13.27
C LYS A 85 -13.95 -2.09 13.67
N GLN A 86 -13.72 -0.78 13.77
CA GLN A 86 -12.45 -0.17 14.19
C GLN A 86 -11.24 -0.75 13.45
N ARG A 87 -11.29 -0.79 12.12
CA ARG A 87 -10.26 -1.44 11.30
C ARG A 87 -10.10 -0.80 9.93
N ILE A 88 -9.02 -1.12 9.23
CA ILE A 88 -8.88 -0.86 7.79
C ILE A 88 -9.21 -2.14 7.04
N GLY A 89 -10.16 -2.10 6.12
CA GLY A 89 -10.41 -3.18 5.19
C GLY A 89 -9.52 -3.07 3.94
N LEU A 90 -9.15 -4.22 3.38
CA LEU A 90 -8.32 -4.36 2.19
C LEU A 90 -9.09 -5.13 1.12
N ILE A 91 -9.02 -4.64 -0.12
CA ILE A 91 -9.56 -5.28 -1.31
C ILE A 91 -8.42 -5.46 -2.31
N ASP A 92 -8.15 -6.69 -2.74
CA ASP A 92 -7.24 -6.94 -3.85
C ASP A 92 -7.96 -6.61 -5.17
N ILE A 93 -7.35 -5.72 -5.94
CA ILE A 93 -7.83 -5.24 -7.25
C ILE A 93 -6.80 -5.49 -8.35
N SER A 94 -5.86 -6.43 -8.15
CA SER A 94 -4.88 -6.84 -9.16
C SER A 94 -5.57 -7.29 -10.47
N ASP A 95 -6.75 -7.91 -10.36
CA ASP A 95 -7.74 -8.02 -11.45
C ASP A 95 -8.89 -7.04 -11.20
N VAL A 96 -8.86 -5.88 -11.88
CA VAL A 96 -9.86 -4.81 -11.72
C VAL A 96 -11.28 -5.23 -12.10
N SER A 97 -11.45 -6.33 -12.86
CA SER A 97 -12.76 -6.87 -13.23
C SER A 97 -13.31 -7.84 -12.18
N LYS A 98 -12.46 -8.32 -11.27
CA LYS A 98 -12.80 -9.29 -10.21
C LYS A 98 -12.09 -8.96 -8.89
N PRO A 99 -12.48 -7.87 -8.21
CA PRO A 99 -11.96 -7.58 -6.87
C PRO A 99 -12.24 -8.73 -5.89
N THR A 100 -11.31 -9.00 -4.98
CA THR A 100 -11.43 -10.07 -3.98
C THR A 100 -11.14 -9.54 -2.57
N PRO A 101 -11.70 -10.18 -1.52
CA PRO A 101 -11.39 -9.79 -0.15
C PRO A 101 -9.90 -10.03 0.12
N ALA A 102 -9.23 -9.03 0.69
CA ALA A 102 -7.84 -9.12 1.13
C ALA A 102 -7.69 -9.00 2.66
N GLY A 103 -8.81 -9.12 3.39
CA GLY A 103 -8.84 -9.08 4.85
C GLY A 103 -8.78 -7.67 5.40
N PHE A 104 -8.27 -7.53 6.62
CA PHE A 104 -8.29 -6.27 7.34
C PHE A 104 -7.10 -6.11 8.29
N ILE A 105 -6.85 -4.86 8.68
CA ILE A 105 -5.90 -4.47 9.73
C ILE A 105 -6.72 -3.90 10.89
N ALA A 106 -6.76 -4.62 12.01
CA ALA A 106 -7.42 -4.16 13.22
C ALA A 106 -6.72 -2.93 13.80
N LEU A 107 -7.50 -1.99 14.34
CA LEU A 107 -7.02 -0.81 15.04
C LEU A 107 -7.56 -0.81 16.48
N ASP A 108 -6.97 0.01 17.32
CA ASP A 108 -7.35 0.28 18.70
C ASP A 108 -8.16 1.60 18.81
N GLY A 109 -8.92 1.93 17.76
CA GLY A 109 -9.75 3.12 17.67
C GLY A 109 -10.43 3.26 16.31
N GLU A 110 -11.30 4.26 16.19
CA GLU A 110 -12.08 4.48 14.97
C GLU A 110 -11.23 5.16 13.88
N PRO A 111 -11.02 4.54 12.71
CA PRO A 111 -10.34 5.19 11.60
C PRO A 111 -11.22 6.27 10.96
N THR A 112 -10.69 7.49 10.85
CA THR A 112 -11.43 8.65 10.31
C THR A 112 -10.82 9.23 9.05
N SER A 113 -9.68 8.70 8.60
CA SER A 113 -9.07 9.00 7.30
C SER A 113 -8.00 7.97 6.95
N VAL A 114 -7.80 7.73 5.65
CA VAL A 114 -6.68 6.95 5.12
C VAL A 114 -6.00 7.67 3.97
N ALA A 115 -4.69 7.53 3.85
CA ALA A 115 -3.90 8.02 2.72
C ALA A 115 -2.70 7.11 2.48
N VAL A 116 -2.20 7.06 1.24
CA VAL A 116 -1.01 6.28 0.88
C VAL A 116 0.13 7.23 0.49
N ASN A 117 1.32 7.00 1.04
CA ASN A 117 2.55 7.69 0.67
C ASN A 117 3.68 6.68 0.48
N GLY A 118 4.00 6.38 -0.78
CA GLY A 118 4.95 5.32 -1.12
C GLY A 118 4.48 3.98 -0.56
N ASN A 119 5.29 3.37 0.30
CA ASN A 119 4.99 2.08 0.91
C ASN A 119 4.19 2.18 2.23
N TYR A 120 3.79 3.39 2.63
CA TYR A 120 3.09 3.63 3.89
C TYR A 120 1.62 3.88 3.65
N LEU A 121 0.78 3.13 4.38
CA LEU A 121 -0.60 3.51 4.65
C LEU A 121 -0.60 4.38 5.92
N LEU A 122 -1.06 5.62 5.78
CA LEU A 122 -1.27 6.56 6.86
C LEU A 122 -2.74 6.52 7.25
N VAL A 123 -3.03 6.35 8.54
CA VAL A 123 -4.38 6.24 9.08
C VAL A 123 -4.52 7.25 10.21
N ALA A 124 -5.55 8.09 10.15
CA ALA A 124 -5.93 8.94 11.27
C ALA A 124 -6.92 8.18 12.15
N VAL A 125 -6.60 8.01 13.43
CA VAL A 125 -7.43 7.24 14.36
C VAL A 125 -8.01 8.17 15.43
N ASN A 126 -9.34 8.20 15.53
CA ASN A 126 -10.06 8.87 16.60
C ASN A 126 -9.95 8.05 17.89
N THR A 127 -9.44 8.69 18.94
CA THR A 127 -9.30 8.12 20.29
C THR A 127 -9.98 8.99 21.35
N SER A 128 -10.88 9.89 20.92
CA SER A 128 -11.61 10.81 21.78
C SER A 128 -12.45 10.07 22.82
N SER A 129 -12.47 10.57 24.05
CA SER A 129 -13.38 10.06 25.10
C SER A 129 -14.79 10.65 24.99
N SER A 130 -14.92 11.83 24.35
CA SER A 130 -16.20 12.49 24.08
C SER A 130 -16.06 13.52 22.96
N PHE A 131 -17.18 13.99 22.41
CA PHE A 131 -17.21 15.06 21.41
C PHE A 131 -16.60 16.39 21.89
N THR A 132 -16.57 16.64 23.20
CA THR A 132 -15.99 17.87 23.78
C THR A 132 -14.53 17.70 24.20
N THR A 133 -13.98 16.49 24.13
CA THR A 133 -12.59 16.18 24.48
C THR A 133 -11.95 15.40 23.33
N PRO A 134 -11.62 16.07 22.22
CA PRO A 134 -11.10 15.42 21.02
C PRO A 134 -9.67 14.90 21.21
N ALA A 135 -9.39 13.71 20.70
CA ALA A 135 -8.06 13.09 20.67
C ALA A 135 -7.91 12.17 19.44
N GLY A 136 -6.66 11.99 19.01
CA GLY A 136 -6.33 11.07 17.92
C GLY A 136 -4.84 10.79 17.82
N LYS A 137 -4.48 9.89 16.91
CA LYS A 137 -3.10 9.54 16.55
C LYS A 137 -2.96 9.25 15.07
#